data_AF-A0A2P1PNU4-F1
#
_entry.id   AF-A0A2P1PNU4-F1
#
_cell.length_a   1.000
_cell.length_b   1.000
_cell.length_c   1.000
_cell.angle_alpha   90.00
_cell.angle_beta   90.00
_cell.angle_gamma   90.00
#
_symmetry.space_group_name_H-M   'P 1'
#
loop_
_entity.id
_entity.type
_entity.pdbx_description
1 polymer ?
#
loop_
_entity_poly.entity_id
_entity_poly.type
_entity_poly.pdbx_seq_one_letter_code
_entity_poly.pdbx_strand_id
1 'polypeptide(L)'
;MSSLSNSGAPQASQEWCNSCFNRAQADRLGLHSFETVEFSTVTMTDARRGKHEFHFRLRLFGKLSLEAFEIIDGAPGGYQFQILDQPSADPWLLMARLVERMRRALSQTHLRRQRGTLMICDNVLRGRITDDTTDFESGPVLVIDGKPLTWDRVGSLLSTFTGSQFKLLILDRSEELP
;
A
#
# COMPACT_ATOMS: atom_id res chain seq x y z
N MET A 1 48.49 -7.14 20.31
CA MET A 1 47.43 -7.81 21.08
C MET A 1 46.68 -6.74 21.85
N SER A 2 45.35 -6.89 21.86
CA SER A 2 44.36 -6.06 22.58
C SER A 2 44.02 -4.73 21.91
N SER A 3 42.78 -4.35 21.60
CA SER A 3 41.49 -5.03 21.46
C SER A 3 40.52 -3.88 21.15
N LEU A 4 40.08 -3.73 19.91
CA LEU A 4 39.00 -2.82 19.56
C LEU A 4 37.68 -3.52 19.90
N SER A 5 37.06 -3.12 21.01
CA SER A 5 35.72 -3.58 21.38
C SER A 5 34.68 -2.91 20.49
N ASN A 6 34.19 -3.71 19.55
CA ASN A 6 32.92 -3.52 18.86
C ASN A 6 31.75 -3.74 19.83
N SER A 7 30.71 -2.89 19.78
CA SER A 7 29.27 -3.25 19.92
C SER A 7 28.42 -2.04 20.35
N GLY A 8 28.18 -1.12 19.43
CA GLY A 8 26.98 -0.30 19.46
C GLY A 8 25.87 -1.05 18.73
N ALA A 9 25.19 -1.98 19.41
CA ALA A 9 23.96 -2.56 18.87
C ALA A 9 22.96 -1.42 18.57
N PRO A 10 22.25 -1.43 17.42
CA PRO A 10 21.20 -0.45 17.18
C PRO A 10 20.14 -0.63 18.27
N GLN A 11 19.99 0.42 19.11
CA GLN A 11 18.95 0.46 20.13
C GLN A 11 17.60 0.25 19.44
N ALA A 12 16.80 -0.68 19.96
CA ALA A 12 15.45 -0.93 19.51
C ALA A 12 14.69 0.40 19.43
N SER A 13 14.28 0.79 18.22
CA SER A 13 13.49 1.99 18.00
C SER A 13 12.24 1.87 18.87
N GLN A 14 12.07 2.80 19.81
CA GLN A 14 10.88 2.85 20.65
C GLN A 14 9.66 2.92 19.72
N GLU A 15 8.87 1.85 19.63
CA GLU A 15 7.69 1.81 18.77
C GLU A 15 6.67 2.79 19.36
N TRP A 16 6.57 3.96 18.73
CA TRP A 16 5.64 4.99 19.15
C TRP A 16 4.23 4.63 18.69
N CYS A 17 3.26 4.82 19.58
CA CYS A 17 1.85 4.78 19.22
C CYS A 17 1.57 5.81 18.10
N ASN A 18 0.57 5.57 17.23
CA ASN A 18 0.31 6.46 16.07
C ASN A 18 0.10 7.93 16.50
N SER A 19 -0.68 8.16 17.56
CA SER A 19 -0.92 9.50 18.11
C SER A 19 0.34 10.12 18.73
N CYS A 20 1.19 9.31 19.36
CA CYS A 20 2.47 9.71 19.94
C CYS A 20 3.44 10.18 18.83
N PHE A 21 3.50 9.40 17.75
CA PHE A 21 4.28 9.71 16.56
C PHE A 21 3.83 11.01 15.91
N ASN A 22 2.53 11.15 15.67
CA ASN A 22 1.99 12.36 15.05
C ASN A 22 2.19 13.60 15.91
N ARG A 23 2.02 13.51 17.23
CA ARG A 23 2.26 14.63 18.14
C ARG A 23 3.70 15.12 18.08
N ALA A 24 4.66 14.21 18.17
CA ALA A 24 6.08 14.58 18.07
C ALA A 24 6.44 15.20 16.72
N GLN A 25 5.78 14.76 15.64
CA GLN A 25 5.97 15.33 14.32
C GLN A 25 5.29 16.70 14.17
N ALA A 26 4.13 16.89 14.80
CA ALA A 26 3.43 18.16 14.84
C ALA A 26 4.24 19.23 15.59
N ASP A 27 4.81 18.87 16.74
CA ASP A 27 5.68 19.77 17.52
C ASP A 27 6.89 20.23 16.71
N ARG A 28 7.54 19.33 15.97
CA ARG A 28 8.66 19.66 15.07
C ARG A 28 8.28 20.59 13.93
N LEU A 29 7.02 20.54 13.49
CA LEU A 29 6.49 21.36 12.40
C LEU A 29 5.80 22.64 12.89
N GLY A 30 5.75 22.89 14.21
CA GLY A 30 5.03 24.04 14.78
C GLY A 30 3.50 23.95 14.65
N LEU A 31 2.95 22.75 14.45
CA LEU A 31 1.52 22.49 14.25
C LEU A 31 0.85 22.14 15.58
N HIS A 32 0.85 23.07 16.53
CA HIS A 32 0.39 22.82 17.90
C HIS A 32 -1.11 22.49 18.03
N SER A 33 -1.91 22.79 17.01
CA SER A 33 -3.33 22.44 16.95
C SER A 33 -3.61 21.14 16.18
N PHE A 34 -2.57 20.40 15.77
CA PHE A 34 -2.76 19.14 15.07
C PHE A 34 -3.28 18.07 16.02
N GLU A 35 -4.39 17.45 15.65
CA GLU A 35 -4.95 16.30 16.36
C GLU A 35 -4.96 15.07 15.45
N THR A 36 -4.63 13.92 16.02
CA THR A 36 -4.72 12.65 15.28
C THR A 36 -6.17 12.21 15.22
N VAL A 37 -6.73 12.18 14.01
CA VAL A 37 -8.06 11.62 13.77
C VAL A 37 -7.95 10.10 13.61
N GLU A 38 -8.79 9.38 14.35
CA GLU A 38 -9.01 7.96 14.16
C GLU A 38 -10.27 7.73 13.33
N PHE A 39 -10.13 7.02 12.22
CA PHE A 39 -11.26 6.69 11.35
C PHE A 39 -11.72 5.26 11.62
N SER A 40 -13.04 5.06 11.64
CA SER A 40 -13.62 3.72 11.70
C SER A 40 -13.28 2.91 10.45
N THR A 41 -13.27 1.59 10.59
CA THR A 41 -13.12 0.70 9.44
C THR A 41 -14.27 0.88 8.46
N VAL A 42 -13.99 0.65 7.18
CA VAL A 42 -15.00 0.70 6.12
C VAL A 42 -14.96 -0.59 5.32
N THR A 43 -16.13 -1.19 5.11
CA THR A 43 -16.28 -2.32 4.19
C THR A 43 -16.67 -1.80 2.81
N MET A 44 -15.95 -2.24 1.78
CA MET A 44 -16.26 -1.96 0.37
C MET A 44 -16.38 -3.26 -0.41
N THR A 45 -16.95 -3.18 -1.61
CA THR A 45 -17.14 -4.34 -2.50
C THR A 45 -16.41 -4.11 -3.81
N ASP A 46 -15.64 -5.09 -4.27
CA ASP A 46 -14.94 -5.04 -5.56
C ASP A 46 -15.86 -5.37 -6.74
N ALA A 47 -15.34 -5.22 -7.96
CA ALA A 47 -16.05 -5.55 -9.21
C ALA A 47 -16.47 -7.03 -9.30
N ARG A 48 -15.85 -7.92 -8.51
CA ARG A 48 -16.18 -9.35 -8.43
C ARG A 48 -17.12 -9.69 -7.26
N ARG A 49 -17.68 -8.67 -6.59
CA ARG A 49 -18.54 -8.79 -5.41
C ARG A 49 -17.84 -9.32 -4.14
N GLY A 50 -16.51 -9.33 -4.13
CA GLY A 50 -15.71 -9.59 -2.94
C GLY A 50 -15.86 -8.43 -1.94
N LYS A 51 -16.05 -8.75 -0.67
CA LYS A 51 -16.09 -7.75 0.41
C LYS A 51 -14.70 -7.56 0.99
N HIS A 52 -14.32 -6.31 1.20
CA HIS A 52 -12.99 -5.90 1.66
C HIS A 52 -13.17 -4.96 2.85
N GLU A 53 -12.53 -5.25 3.97
CA GLU A 53 -12.54 -4.38 5.15
C GLU A 53 -11.23 -3.58 5.21
N PHE A 54 -11.36 -2.26 5.27
CA PHE A 54 -10.23 -1.34 5.27
C PHE A 54 -10.05 -0.69 6.63
N HIS A 55 -8.83 -0.78 7.14
CA HIS A 55 -8.33 0.00 8.25
C HIS A 55 -7.64 1.26 7.73
N PHE A 56 -7.67 2.32 8.54
CA PHE A 56 -7.08 3.59 8.17
C PHE A 56 -5.98 3.99 9.12
N ARG A 57 -4.96 4.66 8.59
CA ARG A 57 -3.87 5.20 9.39
C ARG A 57 -3.48 6.57 8.88
N LEU A 58 -3.69 7.58 9.72
CA LEU A 58 -3.25 8.95 9.49
C LEU A 58 -1.86 9.17 10.11
N ARG A 59 -0.88 9.58 9.31
CA ARG A 59 0.49 9.88 9.76
C ARG A 59 0.94 11.26 9.31
N LEU A 60 1.65 11.97 10.17
CA LEU A 60 2.29 13.24 9.87
C LEU A 60 3.81 13.08 9.76
N PHE A 61 4.39 13.27 8.58
CA PHE A 61 5.84 13.20 8.37
C PHE A 61 6.31 14.16 7.27
N GLY A 62 6.27 15.47 7.54
CA GLY A 62 6.53 16.52 6.54
C GLY A 62 5.40 16.69 5.52
N LYS A 63 4.56 15.67 5.36
CA LYS A 63 3.25 15.68 4.70
C LYS A 63 2.23 15.01 5.62
N LEU A 64 0.94 15.31 5.41
CA LEU A 64 -0.14 14.54 5.98
C LEU A 64 -0.41 13.33 5.07
N SER A 65 -0.36 12.13 5.64
CA SER A 65 -0.52 10.88 4.93
C SER A 65 -1.71 10.12 5.46
N LEU A 66 -2.65 9.78 4.60
CA LEU A 66 -3.73 8.86 4.94
C LEU A 66 -3.57 7.57 4.14
N GLU A 67 -3.42 6.48 4.86
CA GLU A 67 -3.34 5.13 4.32
C GLU A 67 -4.65 4.38 4.59
N ALA A 68 -5.08 3.57 3.63
CA ALA A 68 -6.13 2.57 3.80
C ALA A 68 -5.58 1.20 3.40
N PHE A 69 -5.76 0.18 4.24
CA PHE A 69 -5.22 -1.16 3.99
C PHE A 69 -6.11 -2.25 4.57
N GLU A 70 -6.09 -3.41 3.93
CA GLU A 70 -6.64 -4.64 4.50
C GLU A 70 -5.66 -5.24 5.51
N ILE A 71 -6.16 -5.98 6.49
CA ILE A 71 -5.33 -6.80 7.39
C ILE A 71 -5.42 -8.25 6.94
N ILE A 72 -4.27 -8.82 6.55
CA ILE A 72 -4.12 -10.23 6.18
C ILE A 72 -3.07 -10.81 7.13
N ASP A 73 -3.41 -11.90 7.83
CA ASP A 73 -2.53 -12.57 8.80
C ASP A 73 -1.94 -11.62 9.85
N GLY A 74 -2.73 -10.65 10.30
CA GLY A 74 -2.36 -9.70 11.35
C GLY A 74 -1.51 -8.50 10.89
N ALA A 75 -1.18 -8.41 9.60
CA ALA A 75 -0.39 -7.33 9.03
C ALA A 75 -1.10 -6.65 7.84
N PRO A 76 -0.72 -5.41 7.48
CA PRO A 76 -1.22 -4.79 6.25
C PRO A 76 -0.94 -5.67 5.02
N GLY A 77 -2.00 -6.10 4.34
CA GLY A 77 -1.94 -6.97 3.16
C GLY A 77 -2.94 -6.54 2.10
N GLY A 78 -3.15 -7.38 1.09
CA GLY A 78 -4.18 -7.18 0.07
C GLY A 78 -4.19 -5.79 -0.58
N TYR A 79 -5.38 -5.25 -0.79
CA TYR A 79 -5.57 -3.88 -1.25
C TYR A 79 -5.01 -2.86 -0.26
N GLN A 80 -4.18 -1.96 -0.78
CA GLN A 80 -3.62 -0.85 -0.02
C GLN A 80 -3.61 0.42 -0.85
N PHE A 81 -3.93 1.53 -0.22
CA PHE A 81 -4.05 2.84 -0.84
C PHE A 81 -3.40 3.90 0.06
N GLN A 82 -2.85 4.94 -0.56
CA GLN A 82 -2.33 6.09 0.16
C GLN A 82 -2.67 7.37 -0.59
N ILE A 83 -2.91 8.45 0.16
CA ILE A 83 -2.86 9.80 -0.37
C ILE A 83 -1.99 10.67 0.54
N LEU A 84 -1.28 11.62 -0.07
CA LEU A 84 -0.47 12.61 0.64
C LEU A 84 -1.05 14.01 0.39
N ASP A 85 -0.92 14.89 1.37
CA ASP A 85 -1.26 16.30 1.28
C ASP A 85 -0.35 17.14 2.17
N GLN A 86 -0.51 18.45 2.15
CA GLN A 86 0.17 19.36 3.05
C GLN A 86 -0.16 19.03 4.53
N PRO A 87 0.78 19.28 5.46
CA PRO A 87 0.61 18.96 6.88
C PRO A 87 -0.66 19.49 7.56
N SER A 88 -1.17 20.63 7.10
CA SER A 88 -2.36 21.31 7.65
C SER A 88 -3.67 20.95 6.94
N ALA A 89 -3.65 19.99 6.01
CA ALA A 89 -4.85 19.59 5.29
C ALA A 89 -5.91 18.99 6.23
N ASP A 90 -7.19 19.18 5.88
CA ASP A 90 -8.31 18.58 6.59
C ASP A 90 -8.31 17.04 6.41
N PRO A 91 -8.18 16.25 7.50
CA PRO A 91 -8.22 14.79 7.42
C PRO A 91 -9.50 14.23 6.80
N TRP A 92 -10.66 14.89 6.96
CA TRP A 92 -11.93 14.42 6.41
C TRP A 92 -12.01 14.62 4.89
N LEU A 93 -11.48 15.74 4.39
CA LEU A 93 -11.34 15.95 2.95
C LEU A 93 -10.35 14.95 2.34
N LEU A 94 -9.25 14.67 3.05
CA LEU A 94 -8.27 13.65 2.65
C LEU A 94 -8.90 12.24 2.58
N MET A 95 -9.74 11.91 3.57
CA MET A 95 -10.54 10.69 3.60
C MET A 95 -11.50 10.57 2.42
N ALA A 96 -12.27 11.63 2.12
CA ALA A 96 -13.21 11.62 1.01
C ALA A 96 -12.49 11.32 -0.32
N ARG A 97 -11.34 11.96 -0.56
CA ARG A 97 -10.54 11.70 -1.77
C ARG A 97 -9.96 10.29 -1.80
N LEU A 98 -9.50 9.76 -0.66
CA LEU A 98 -9.00 8.39 -0.58
C LEU A 98 -10.10 7.37 -0.88
N VAL A 99 -11.30 7.54 -0.32
CA VAL A 99 -12.46 6.68 -0.60
C VAL A 99 -12.83 6.70 -2.08
N GLU A 100 -12.82 7.86 -2.74
CA GLU A 100 -13.08 7.94 -4.18
C GLU A 100 -12.02 7.19 -5.00
N ARG A 101 -10.74 7.31 -4.65
CA ARG A 101 -9.66 6.51 -5.25
C ARG A 101 -9.87 5.02 -5.02
N MET A 102 -10.24 4.61 -3.82
CA MET A 102 -10.54 3.20 -3.48
C MET A 102 -11.70 2.67 -4.33
N ARG A 103 -12.79 3.42 -4.47
CA ARG A 103 -13.95 3.04 -5.31
C ARG A 103 -13.53 2.82 -6.75
N ARG A 104 -12.76 3.74 -7.33
CA ARG A 104 -12.25 3.61 -8.71
C ARG A 104 -11.39 2.37 -8.87
N ALA A 105 -10.43 2.14 -7.97
CA ALA A 105 -9.57 0.97 -8.03
C ALA A 105 -10.34 -0.36 -7.87
N LEU A 106 -11.27 -0.43 -6.92
CA LEU A 106 -12.08 -1.63 -6.66
C LEU A 106 -13.08 -1.92 -7.79
N SER A 107 -13.46 -0.92 -8.58
CA SER A 107 -14.32 -1.11 -9.77
C SER A 107 -13.58 -1.70 -10.98
N GLN A 108 -12.24 -1.73 -10.94
CA GLN A 108 -11.42 -2.31 -12.00
C GLN A 108 -11.06 -3.77 -11.69
N THR A 109 -10.76 -4.54 -12.72
CA THR A 109 -10.32 -5.92 -12.59
C THR A 109 -9.23 -6.19 -13.60
N HIS A 110 -8.04 -6.57 -13.12
CA HIS A 110 -6.88 -6.83 -13.96
C HIS A 110 -6.66 -8.30 -14.27
N LEU A 111 -7.21 -9.18 -13.44
CA LEU A 111 -7.08 -10.62 -13.62
C LEU A 111 -8.43 -11.28 -13.84
N ARG A 112 -8.49 -12.40 -14.55
CA ARG A 112 -9.70 -13.23 -14.61
C ARG A 112 -9.30 -14.69 -14.68
N ARG A 113 -10.10 -15.55 -14.04
CA ARG A 113 -9.99 -16.99 -14.24
C ARG A 113 -10.95 -17.43 -15.34
N GLN A 114 -10.42 -17.99 -16.42
CA GLN A 114 -11.19 -18.55 -17.53
C GLN A 114 -10.80 -20.01 -17.72
N ARG A 115 -11.77 -20.91 -17.60
CA ARG A 115 -11.55 -22.38 -17.70
C ARG A 115 -10.39 -22.89 -16.82
N GLY A 116 -10.26 -22.34 -15.62
CA GLY A 116 -9.20 -22.70 -14.67
C GLY A 116 -7.89 -21.92 -14.84
N THR A 117 -7.67 -21.24 -15.97
CA THR A 117 -6.45 -20.46 -16.22
C THR A 117 -6.62 -19.01 -15.80
N LEU A 118 -5.63 -18.46 -15.08
CA LEU A 118 -5.58 -17.05 -14.74
C LEU A 118 -5.03 -16.26 -15.94
N MET A 119 -5.66 -15.14 -16.28
CA MET A 119 -5.32 -14.31 -17.45
C MET A 119 -5.40 -12.82 -17.09
N ILE A 120 -4.62 -11.99 -17.80
CA ILE A 120 -4.70 -10.53 -17.72
C ILE A 120 -5.92 -10.03 -18.51
N CYS A 121 -6.68 -9.10 -17.94
CA CYS A 121 -7.83 -8.46 -18.59
C CYS A 121 -7.38 -7.21 -19.36
N ASP A 122 -8.00 -6.98 -20.52
CA ASP A 122 -7.86 -5.76 -21.32
C ASP A 122 -6.42 -5.32 -21.61
N ASN A 123 -5.48 -6.27 -21.58
CA ASN A 123 -4.04 -6.06 -21.74
C ASN A 123 -3.42 -5.06 -20.74
N VAL A 124 -4.08 -4.84 -19.60
CA VAL A 124 -3.64 -3.89 -18.57
C VAL A 124 -3.49 -4.59 -17.23
N LEU A 125 -2.27 -4.57 -16.70
CA LEU A 125 -1.94 -5.08 -15.38
C LEU A 125 -1.52 -3.92 -14.48
N ARG A 126 -2.31 -3.67 -13.43
CA ARG A 126 -2.01 -2.68 -12.40
C ARG A 126 -1.96 -3.37 -11.04
N GLY A 127 -1.04 -2.93 -10.19
CA GLY A 127 -0.85 -3.52 -8.86
C GLY A 127 0.18 -2.76 -8.05
N ARG A 128 0.48 -3.29 -6.87
CA ARG A 128 1.51 -2.76 -5.97
C ARG A 128 2.65 -3.75 -5.84
N ILE A 129 3.88 -3.27 -6.00
CA ILE A 129 5.08 -4.04 -5.69
C ILE A 129 5.26 -4.01 -4.17
N THR A 130 5.49 -5.18 -3.57
CA THR A 130 5.75 -5.36 -2.14
C THR A 130 6.91 -6.33 -1.95
N ASP A 131 7.51 -6.30 -0.78
CA ASP A 131 8.58 -7.23 -0.44
C ASP A 131 7.99 -8.53 0.15
N ASP A 132 8.59 -9.67 -0.17
CA ASP A 132 8.44 -10.88 0.62
C ASP A 132 9.62 -10.90 1.60
N THR A 133 9.37 -10.47 2.82
CA THR A 133 10.42 -10.32 3.84
C THR A 133 11.08 -11.64 4.25
N THR A 134 10.67 -12.77 3.66
CA THR A 134 11.16 -14.11 4.00
C THR A 134 12.14 -14.70 2.98
N ASP A 135 12.21 -14.20 1.74
CA ASP A 135 13.11 -14.74 0.72
C ASP A 135 13.51 -13.70 -0.35
N PHE A 136 14.74 -13.18 -0.25
CA PHE A 136 15.31 -12.25 -1.22
C PHE A 136 15.57 -12.87 -2.61
N GLU A 137 15.72 -14.20 -2.71
CA GLU A 137 15.97 -14.87 -3.99
C GLU A 137 14.70 -15.01 -4.84
N SER A 138 13.52 -15.01 -4.20
CA SER A 138 12.21 -15.15 -4.85
C SER A 138 11.71 -13.87 -5.57
N GLY A 139 12.43 -12.75 -5.44
CA GLY A 139 12.07 -11.47 -6.03
C GLY A 139 10.83 -10.84 -5.37
N PRO A 140 10.33 -9.71 -5.91
CA PRO A 140 9.23 -8.99 -5.29
C PRO A 140 7.90 -9.73 -5.45
N VAL A 141 7.00 -9.53 -4.49
CA VAL A 141 5.59 -9.92 -4.60
C VAL A 141 4.81 -8.77 -5.22
N LEU A 142 3.93 -9.08 -6.18
CA LEU A 142 3.00 -8.11 -6.73
C LEU A 142 1.60 -8.37 -6.18
N VAL A 143 0.98 -7.34 -5.61
CA VAL A 143 -0.42 -7.39 -5.22
C VAL A 143 -1.28 -6.81 -6.34
N ILE A 144 -2.06 -7.67 -6.99
CA ILE A 144 -2.94 -7.34 -8.12
C ILE A 144 -4.36 -7.78 -7.78
N ASP A 145 -5.34 -6.89 -7.93
CA ASP A 145 -6.73 -7.10 -7.48
C ASP A 145 -6.82 -7.64 -6.03
N GLY A 146 -6.01 -7.06 -5.13
CA GLY A 146 -5.94 -7.46 -3.73
C GLY A 146 -5.27 -8.81 -3.48
N LYS A 147 -4.70 -9.48 -4.50
CA LYS A 147 -4.11 -10.81 -4.37
C LYS A 147 -2.60 -10.78 -4.57
N PRO A 148 -1.82 -11.36 -3.65
CA PRO A 148 -0.38 -11.50 -3.84
C PRO A 148 -0.08 -12.51 -4.96
N LEU A 149 0.87 -12.18 -5.82
CA LEU A 149 1.43 -13.03 -6.87
C LEU A 149 2.95 -12.91 -6.85
N THR A 150 3.63 -14.04 -6.98
CA THR A 150 5.09 -14.05 -7.14
C THR A 150 5.49 -13.47 -8.49
N TRP A 151 6.74 -13.01 -8.58
CA TRP A 151 7.31 -12.53 -9.83
C TRP A 151 7.19 -13.56 -10.96
N ASP A 152 7.54 -14.83 -10.69
CA ASP A 152 7.43 -15.93 -11.66
C ASP A 152 5.99 -16.13 -12.15
N ARG A 153 5.02 -15.98 -11.25
CA ARG A 153 3.61 -16.12 -11.62
C ARG A 153 3.17 -15.00 -12.56
N VAL A 154 3.62 -13.77 -12.34
CA VAL A 154 3.38 -12.66 -13.25
C VAL A 154 4.10 -12.88 -14.59
N GLY A 155 5.35 -13.36 -14.58
CA GLY A 155 6.09 -13.73 -15.80
C GLY A 155 5.35 -14.78 -16.64
N SER A 156 4.77 -15.81 -15.98
CA SER A 156 3.93 -16.80 -16.66
C SER A 156 2.69 -16.18 -17.30
N LEU A 157 2.03 -15.21 -16.65
CA LEU A 157 0.90 -14.49 -17.25
C LEU A 157 1.33 -13.66 -18.46
N LEU A 158 2.50 -13.02 -18.41
CA LEU A 158 3.04 -12.23 -19.52
C LEU A 158 3.45 -13.08 -20.72
N SER A 159 3.77 -14.37 -20.53
CA SER A 159 4.14 -15.28 -21.63
C SER A 159 3.08 -15.37 -22.75
N THR A 160 1.80 -15.14 -22.42
CA THR A 160 0.70 -15.15 -23.41
C THR A 160 0.74 -13.98 -24.40
N PHE A 161 1.62 -13.00 -24.18
CA PHE A 161 1.73 -11.77 -24.97
C PHE A 161 2.94 -11.77 -25.93
N THR A 162 3.47 -12.94 -26.27
CA THR A 162 4.64 -13.06 -27.17
C THR A 162 4.43 -12.27 -28.47
N GLY A 163 5.40 -11.41 -28.82
CA GLY A 163 5.35 -10.52 -29.99
C GLY A 163 4.67 -9.16 -29.74
N SER A 164 4.16 -8.90 -28.54
CA SER A 164 3.54 -7.62 -28.18
C SER A 164 4.57 -6.59 -27.71
N GLN A 165 4.26 -5.30 -27.89
CA GLN A 165 4.98 -4.20 -27.23
C GLN A 165 4.43 -3.98 -25.81
N PHE A 166 5.25 -3.49 -24.88
CA PHE A 166 4.83 -3.22 -23.50
C PHE A 166 5.32 -1.86 -23.00
N LYS A 167 4.62 -1.33 -22.00
CA LYS A 167 5.01 -0.14 -21.22
C LYS A 167 4.94 -0.47 -19.73
N LEU A 168 6.01 -0.20 -18.99
CA LEU A 168 6.04 -0.29 -17.53
C LEU A 168 6.03 1.13 -16.95
N LEU A 169 5.11 1.38 -16.01
CA LEU A 169 5.01 2.65 -15.27
C LEU A 169 5.11 2.35 -13.78
N ILE A 170 6.09 2.95 -13.12
CA ILE A 170 6.31 2.86 -11.67
C ILE A 170 6.06 4.25 -11.10
N LEU A 171 5.12 4.35 -10.15
CA LEU A 171 4.75 5.60 -9.48
C LEU A 171 4.94 5.45 -7.97
N ASP A 172 5.00 6.57 -7.26
CA ASP A 172 4.91 6.54 -5.80
C ASP A 172 3.55 5.97 -5.36
N ARG A 173 3.52 5.28 -4.22
CA ARG A 173 2.29 4.66 -3.69
C ARG A 173 1.15 5.67 -3.46
N SER A 174 1.48 6.94 -3.27
CA SER A 174 0.51 8.02 -3.08
C SER A 174 -0.10 8.55 -4.37
N GLU A 175 0.43 8.18 -5.54
CA GLU A 175 -0.09 8.58 -6.85
C GLU A 175 -1.13 7.59 -7.36
N GLU A 176 -2.10 8.08 -8.14
CA GLU A 176 -3.13 7.24 -8.74
C GLU A 176 -2.66 6.71 -10.10
N LEU A 177 -2.87 5.41 -10.34
CA LEU A 177 -2.54 4.81 -11.63
C LEU A 177 -3.52 5.30 -12.71
N PRO A 178 -3.02 5.78 -13.86
CA PRO A 178 -3.87 6.19 -14.98
C PRO A 178 -4.58 4.99 -15.62
#